data_AF-A0A7W0CFK9-F1
#
_entry.id   AF-A0A7W0CFK9-F1
#
_cell.length_a   1.000
_cell.length_b   1.000
_cell.length_c   1.000
_cell.angle_alpha   90.00
_cell.angle_beta   90.00
_cell.angle_gamma   90.00
#
_symmetry.space_group_name_H-M   'P 1'
#
loop_
_entity.id
_entity.type
_entity.pdbx_description
1 polymer ?
#
loop_
_entity_poly.entity_id
_entity_poly.type
_entity_poly.pdbx_seq_one_letter_code
_entity_poly.pdbx_strand_id
1 'polypeptide(L)'
;MNATQLIEAVRSAVAGGRAPDPAVRLALAVERDPTLLRRVGAALRSLDPEASGLRAVRLSVLGTGTLGALPDLLRATLVSSGLAPRIQVGEYGRFEMELAVGAFQEERPDAVLCMLSQEFFLPAVPQGMPVKEVVAHIETRLDELCGLLAGAAERTSATLILNTVPLSRSVRDSFIAVRDRALLAQAWHRLNADLLGLAATEPQLAVADLAGLLALEAATARDRRLHSYADLPYTDAALLLLAQETRRVLQAQCGLSRKVLALDADNTLWGGVLGEDGAHGVKLGGLYPGKAYKELQQTACGLREQGVVLVLASKNDASLVEEMLCGHPDAVLRPDTFSVLAANWDPKAGNLSRAADSLGLGIDSFVFMDDSPYEREHVASELPQVAVVPADGDPAHLIERLLQQGWFDVPELTATDHQRADLYRSRALRKDYSGAFSSSEDYLRALGITLTPALATPFTTARIAQLAARTNQFNLTGVRFDEIATGEMLDSADHLVASFSVSDRFGDEGIVGAAWMACEAHEWRVLNLVLSCRVLGRGVELAITDWLFDRAAEAGAARVVASFVLSAKNSVAADTWERAGMTPLSEEEDGTRTFSVELAGRPPVAPAWIALPSTDDQENSL
;
A
#
# COMPACT_ATOMS: atom_id res chain seq x y z
N MET A 1 -0.07 -2.62 -28.89
CA MET A 1 1.09 -2.96 -29.74
C MET A 1 1.05 -4.44 -30.10
N ASN A 2 1.54 -4.85 -31.29
CA ASN A 2 1.73 -6.26 -31.62
C ASN A 2 3.08 -6.79 -31.09
N ALA A 3 3.26 -8.11 -31.06
CA ALA A 3 4.47 -8.77 -30.54
C ALA A 3 5.80 -8.26 -31.14
N THR A 4 5.80 -7.93 -32.44
CA THR A 4 7.01 -7.47 -33.15
C THR A 4 7.36 -6.04 -32.74
N GLN A 5 6.37 -5.16 -32.70
CA GLN A 5 6.53 -3.79 -32.24
C GLN A 5 7.02 -3.73 -30.79
N LEU A 6 6.48 -4.62 -29.94
CA LEU A 6 6.81 -4.66 -28.52
C LEU A 6 8.28 -4.99 -28.28
N ILE A 7 8.80 -6.04 -28.92
CA ILE A 7 10.21 -6.42 -28.76
C ILE A 7 11.18 -5.42 -29.43
N GLU A 8 10.78 -4.80 -30.53
CA GLU A 8 11.56 -3.74 -31.17
C GLU A 8 11.67 -2.49 -30.29
N ALA A 9 10.57 -2.09 -29.66
CA ALA A 9 10.55 -0.97 -28.71
C ALA A 9 11.48 -1.24 -27.52
N VAL A 10 11.45 -2.44 -26.94
CA VAL A 10 12.37 -2.85 -25.88
C VAL A 10 13.83 -2.78 -26.34
N ARG A 11 14.14 -3.36 -27.50
CA ARG A 11 15.52 -3.36 -28.04
C ARG A 11 16.04 -1.95 -28.29
N SER A 12 15.19 -1.08 -28.83
CA SER A 12 15.51 0.33 -29.06
C SER A 12 15.81 1.06 -27.75
N ALA A 13 15.01 0.85 -26.71
CA ALA A 13 15.24 1.42 -25.38
C ALA A 13 16.58 0.94 -24.78
N VAL A 14 16.82 -0.38 -24.78
CA VAL A 14 18.04 -0.96 -24.22
C VAL A 14 19.29 -0.52 -24.99
N ALA A 15 19.23 -0.40 -26.32
CA ALA A 15 20.33 0.11 -27.12
C ALA A 15 20.69 1.56 -26.77
N GLY A 16 19.71 2.34 -26.30
CA GLY A 16 19.91 3.68 -25.75
C GLY A 16 20.30 3.72 -24.27
N GLY A 17 20.54 2.58 -23.62
CA GLY A 17 20.91 2.50 -22.21
C GLY A 17 19.79 2.86 -21.22
N ARG A 18 18.52 2.87 -21.68
CA ARG A 18 17.36 3.27 -20.88
C ARG A 18 16.33 2.15 -20.78
N ALA A 19 15.53 2.16 -19.73
CA ALA A 19 14.40 1.24 -19.64
C ALA A 19 13.35 1.52 -20.74
N PRO A 20 12.55 0.51 -21.12
CA PRO A 20 11.36 0.74 -21.93
C PRO A 20 10.45 1.77 -21.25
N ASP A 21 9.81 2.61 -22.06
CA ASP A 21 8.89 3.62 -21.54
C ASP A 21 7.70 2.96 -20.79
N PRO A 22 6.98 3.72 -19.95
CA PRO A 22 5.89 3.16 -19.15
C PRO A 22 4.79 2.46 -19.96
N ALA A 23 4.44 2.95 -21.16
CA ALA A 23 3.43 2.34 -22.01
C ALA A 23 3.89 0.96 -22.53
N VAL A 24 5.16 0.84 -22.93
CA VAL A 24 5.75 -0.45 -23.31
C VAL A 24 5.80 -1.41 -22.13
N ARG A 25 6.15 -0.93 -20.93
CA ARG A 25 6.17 -1.75 -19.72
C ARG A 25 4.78 -2.29 -19.36
N LEU A 26 3.74 -1.46 -19.43
CA LEU A 26 2.37 -1.90 -19.16
C LEU A 26 1.85 -2.89 -20.21
N ALA A 27 2.21 -2.70 -21.48
CA ALA A 27 1.89 -3.68 -22.53
C ALA A 27 2.58 -5.04 -22.29
N LEU A 28 3.82 -5.04 -21.77
CA LEU A 28 4.50 -6.28 -21.36
C LEU A 28 3.83 -6.98 -20.18
N ALA A 29 3.21 -6.23 -19.26
CA ALA A 29 2.57 -6.82 -18.07
C ALA A 29 1.37 -7.70 -18.42
N VAL A 30 0.66 -7.37 -19.51
CA VAL A 30 -0.52 -8.12 -19.97
C VAL A 30 -0.21 -9.20 -21.03
N GLU A 31 1.04 -9.29 -21.47
CA GLU A 31 1.46 -10.30 -22.45
C GLU A 31 1.48 -11.70 -21.82
N ARG A 32 0.98 -12.69 -22.58
CA ARG A 32 0.83 -14.09 -22.11
C ARG A 32 1.68 -15.08 -22.92
N ASP A 33 2.32 -14.68 -24.02
CA ASP A 33 3.24 -15.56 -24.77
C ASP A 33 4.61 -15.69 -24.06
N PRO A 34 4.92 -16.86 -23.46
CA PRO A 34 6.21 -17.06 -22.80
C PRO A 34 7.40 -16.99 -23.76
N THR A 35 7.20 -17.31 -25.05
CA THR A 35 8.26 -17.26 -26.07
C THR A 35 8.69 -15.82 -26.32
N LEU A 36 7.72 -14.92 -26.48
CA LEU A 36 7.99 -13.49 -26.62
C LEU A 36 8.64 -12.92 -25.36
N LEU A 37 8.08 -13.19 -24.18
CA LEU A 37 8.59 -12.66 -22.92
C LEU A 37 10.01 -13.16 -22.61
N ARG A 38 10.34 -14.40 -22.93
CA ARG A 38 11.72 -14.91 -22.85
C ARG A 38 12.67 -14.11 -23.75
N ARG A 39 12.26 -13.81 -24.99
CA ARG A 39 13.09 -13.00 -25.91
C ARG A 39 13.25 -11.56 -25.43
N VAL A 40 12.20 -11.00 -24.83
CA VAL A 40 12.22 -9.67 -24.19
C VAL A 40 13.18 -9.68 -23.00
N GLY A 41 13.08 -10.67 -22.12
CA GLY A 41 13.99 -10.87 -20.99
C GLY A 41 15.45 -10.97 -21.44
N ALA A 42 15.72 -11.76 -22.48
CA ALA A 42 17.06 -11.86 -23.04
C ALA A 42 17.58 -10.50 -23.56
N ALA A 43 16.73 -9.69 -24.21
CA ALA A 43 17.10 -8.36 -24.67
C ALA A 43 17.36 -7.36 -23.52
N LEU A 44 16.71 -7.54 -22.37
CA LEU A 44 16.85 -6.69 -21.19
C LEU A 44 18.10 -7.01 -20.35
N ARG A 45 18.85 -8.08 -20.64
CA ARG A 45 20.01 -8.51 -19.83
C ARG A 45 21.12 -7.46 -19.73
N SER A 46 21.31 -6.65 -20.77
CA SER A 46 22.33 -5.60 -20.83
C SER A 46 21.88 -4.27 -20.24
N LEU A 47 20.63 -4.17 -19.78
CA LEU A 47 20.14 -2.97 -19.12
C LEU A 47 20.80 -2.87 -17.75
N ASP A 48 21.54 -1.79 -17.51
CA ASP A 48 22.10 -1.50 -16.20
C ASP A 48 20.97 -1.11 -15.23
N PRO A 49 20.76 -1.86 -14.13
CA PRO A 49 19.71 -1.56 -13.16
C PRO A 49 19.78 -0.12 -12.62
N GLU A 50 20.98 0.40 -12.37
CA GLU A 50 21.18 1.71 -11.72
C GLU A 50 20.95 2.88 -12.69
N ALA A 51 21.26 2.69 -13.98
CA ALA A 51 21.09 3.71 -15.01
C ALA A 51 19.70 3.68 -15.69
N SER A 52 18.88 2.67 -15.38
CA SER A 52 17.62 2.40 -16.09
C SER A 52 16.49 3.40 -15.81
N GLY A 53 16.55 4.12 -14.68
CA GLY A 53 15.45 4.94 -14.17
C GLY A 53 14.31 4.13 -13.52
N LEU A 54 14.47 2.81 -13.39
CA LEU A 54 13.56 1.92 -12.68
C LEU A 54 14.06 1.67 -11.25
N ARG A 55 13.20 1.09 -10.41
CA ARG A 55 13.59 0.71 -9.05
C ARG A 55 14.49 -0.52 -9.08
N ALA A 56 15.76 -0.38 -8.75
CA ALA A 56 16.69 -1.51 -8.67
C ALA A 56 16.21 -2.54 -7.63
N VAL A 57 16.33 -3.83 -7.96
CA VAL A 57 16.05 -4.96 -7.07
C VAL A 57 17.04 -6.08 -7.32
N ARG A 58 17.58 -6.69 -6.26
CA ARG A 58 18.52 -7.81 -6.34
C ARG A 58 17.77 -9.09 -6.01
N LEU A 59 17.75 -10.01 -6.96
CA LEU A 59 17.03 -11.27 -6.88
C LEU A 59 17.99 -12.43 -7.09
N SER A 60 18.12 -13.29 -6.08
CA SER A 60 18.79 -14.58 -6.23
C SER A 60 17.77 -15.65 -6.62
N VAL A 61 18.11 -16.53 -7.57
CA VAL A 61 17.21 -17.59 -8.04
C VAL A 61 17.89 -18.93 -7.85
N LEU A 62 17.33 -19.72 -6.95
CA LEU A 62 17.75 -21.08 -6.61
C LEU A 62 16.71 -22.06 -7.14
N GLY A 63 17.12 -23.29 -7.43
CA GLY A 63 16.17 -24.31 -7.90
C GLY A 63 16.59 -25.72 -7.53
N THR A 64 15.60 -26.57 -7.26
CA THR A 64 15.80 -28.02 -7.05
C THR A 64 15.99 -28.79 -8.36
N GLY A 65 15.97 -28.09 -9.50
CA GLY A 65 16.25 -28.59 -10.85
C GLY A 65 16.69 -27.45 -11.76
N THR A 66 16.80 -27.71 -13.06
CA THR A 66 17.26 -26.70 -14.04
C THR A 66 16.27 -25.53 -14.15
N LEU A 67 16.75 -24.30 -14.02
CA LEU A 67 15.92 -23.07 -14.03
C LEU A 67 15.39 -22.67 -15.42
N GLY A 68 16.01 -23.16 -16.50
CA GLY A 68 15.54 -22.94 -17.86
C GLY A 68 15.40 -21.46 -18.23
N ALA A 69 14.22 -21.08 -18.73
CA ALA A 69 13.91 -19.71 -19.15
C ALA A 69 13.53 -18.77 -17.98
N LEU A 70 13.45 -19.27 -16.74
CA LEU A 70 12.95 -18.51 -15.59
C LEU A 70 13.68 -17.17 -15.38
N PRO A 71 15.03 -17.06 -15.45
CA PRO A 71 15.71 -15.78 -15.28
C PRO A 71 15.32 -14.72 -16.31
N ASP A 72 15.05 -15.13 -17.57
CA ASP A 72 14.61 -14.20 -18.60
C ASP A 72 13.15 -13.80 -18.41
N LEU A 73 12.28 -14.75 -18.05
CA LEU A 73 10.87 -14.48 -17.77
C LEU A 73 10.71 -13.53 -16.58
N LEU A 74 11.45 -13.78 -15.48
CA LEU A 74 11.52 -12.88 -14.33
C LEU A 74 11.97 -11.48 -14.74
N ARG A 75 12.99 -11.38 -15.60
CA ARG A 75 13.46 -10.07 -16.06
C ARG A 75 12.39 -9.30 -16.82
N ALA A 76 11.67 -9.97 -17.71
CA ALA A 76 10.60 -9.34 -18.49
C ALA A 76 9.43 -8.90 -17.60
N THR A 77 8.98 -9.75 -16.67
CA THR A 77 7.86 -9.44 -15.77
C THR A 77 8.22 -8.39 -14.72
N LEU A 78 9.44 -8.38 -14.17
CA LEU A 78 9.88 -7.37 -13.22
C LEU A 78 10.04 -5.99 -13.89
N VAL A 79 10.60 -5.94 -15.10
CA VAL A 79 10.68 -4.68 -15.86
C VAL A 79 9.29 -4.16 -16.22
N SER A 80 8.31 -5.03 -16.49
CA SER A 80 6.95 -4.61 -16.80
C SER A 80 6.26 -3.89 -15.63
N SER A 81 6.58 -4.21 -14.37
CA SER A 81 6.08 -3.49 -13.19
C SER A 81 6.89 -2.24 -12.82
N GLY A 82 8.05 -2.02 -13.44
CA GLY A 82 8.93 -0.88 -13.15
C GLY A 82 10.09 -1.19 -12.19
N LEU A 83 10.43 -2.48 -12.04
CA LEU A 83 11.62 -2.93 -11.35
C LEU A 83 12.77 -3.15 -12.33
N ALA A 84 13.99 -2.87 -11.88
CA ALA A 84 15.23 -3.14 -12.60
C ALA A 84 15.98 -4.28 -11.89
N PRO A 85 15.79 -5.55 -12.33
CA PRO A 85 16.32 -6.68 -11.58
C PRO A 85 17.79 -6.95 -11.89
N ARG A 86 18.61 -7.06 -10.86
CA ARG A 86 19.89 -7.78 -10.89
C ARG A 86 19.62 -9.21 -10.46
N ILE A 87 19.72 -10.14 -11.40
CA ILE A 87 19.38 -11.56 -11.15
C ILE A 87 20.67 -12.36 -11.05
N GLN A 88 20.89 -12.96 -9.88
CA GLN A 88 21.93 -13.95 -9.64
C GLN A 88 21.29 -15.34 -9.69
N VAL A 89 21.94 -16.28 -10.38
CA VAL A 89 21.45 -17.66 -10.51
C VAL A 89 22.35 -18.58 -9.70
N GLY A 90 21.74 -19.39 -8.84
CA GLY A 90 22.44 -20.42 -8.06
C GLY A 90 22.96 -21.55 -8.94
N GLU A 91 23.92 -22.30 -8.42
CA GLU A 91 24.53 -23.43 -9.12
C GLU A 91 23.58 -24.64 -9.14
N TYR A 92 23.53 -25.33 -10.28
CA TYR A 92 22.73 -26.53 -10.45
C TYR A 92 23.16 -27.62 -9.46
N GLY A 93 22.17 -28.27 -8.81
CA GLY A 93 22.40 -29.35 -7.85
C GLY A 93 22.94 -28.90 -6.49
N ARG A 94 22.98 -27.59 -6.20
CA ARG A 94 23.49 -27.04 -4.94
C ARG A 94 22.44 -26.35 -4.07
N PHE A 95 21.16 -26.48 -4.40
CA PHE A 95 20.04 -25.85 -3.69
C PHE A 95 20.12 -25.93 -2.16
N GLU A 96 20.20 -27.15 -1.61
CA GLU A 96 20.23 -27.36 -0.15
C GLU A 96 21.51 -26.77 0.47
N MET A 97 22.65 -26.94 -0.20
CA MET A 97 23.92 -26.43 0.26
C MET A 97 23.93 -24.90 0.29
N GLU A 98 23.43 -24.25 -0.77
CA GLU A 98 23.36 -22.79 -0.86
C GLU A 98 22.42 -22.20 0.21
N LEU A 99 21.29 -22.85 0.48
CA LEU A 99 20.41 -22.48 1.60
C LEU A 99 21.10 -22.65 2.96
N ALA A 100 21.75 -23.80 3.18
CA ALA A 100 22.41 -24.12 4.44
C ALA A 100 23.57 -23.17 4.77
N VAL A 101 24.41 -22.84 3.78
CA VAL A 101 25.59 -21.98 4.00
C VAL A 101 25.32 -20.50 3.75
N GLY A 102 24.18 -20.16 3.13
CA GLY A 102 23.84 -18.78 2.79
C GLY A 102 24.68 -18.20 1.65
N ALA A 103 25.15 -19.02 0.69
CA ALA A 103 26.04 -18.56 -0.39
C ALA A 103 25.44 -17.42 -1.23
N PHE A 104 24.11 -17.39 -1.36
CA PHE A 104 23.36 -16.34 -2.03
C PHE A 104 23.44 -14.97 -1.34
N GLN A 105 24.01 -14.86 -0.13
CA GLN A 105 24.14 -13.62 0.64
C GLN A 105 25.28 -12.71 0.17
N GLU A 106 26.22 -13.20 -0.64
CA GLU A 106 27.38 -12.39 -1.05
C GLU A 106 26.97 -11.09 -1.74
N GLU A 107 25.89 -11.11 -2.54
CA GLU A 107 25.31 -9.92 -3.19
C GLU A 107 24.22 -9.22 -2.35
N ARG A 108 23.95 -9.71 -1.14
CA ARG A 108 22.94 -9.23 -0.17
C ARG A 108 21.54 -9.04 -0.79
N PRO A 109 20.94 -10.06 -1.42
CA PRO A 109 19.73 -9.91 -2.23
C PRO A 109 18.57 -9.28 -1.46
N ASP A 110 17.65 -8.63 -2.18
CA ASP A 110 16.40 -8.13 -1.62
C ASP A 110 15.35 -9.27 -1.53
N ALA A 111 15.43 -10.24 -2.45
CA ALA A 111 14.65 -11.47 -2.41
C ALA A 111 15.41 -12.67 -2.99
N VAL A 112 14.98 -13.87 -2.59
CA VAL A 112 15.50 -15.15 -3.08
C VAL A 112 14.33 -16.02 -3.52
N LEU A 113 14.25 -16.33 -4.82
CA LEU A 113 13.27 -17.27 -5.35
C LEU A 113 13.83 -18.69 -5.29
N CYS A 114 13.18 -19.55 -4.52
CA CYS A 114 13.44 -20.97 -4.39
C CYS A 114 12.46 -21.77 -5.24
N MET A 115 12.84 -22.08 -6.49
CA MET A 115 12.02 -22.90 -7.39
C MET A 115 12.04 -24.37 -6.95
N LEU A 116 10.96 -24.82 -6.34
CA LEU A 116 10.77 -26.19 -5.88
C LEU A 116 10.16 -27.06 -6.98
N SER A 117 10.56 -28.32 -7.06
CA SER A 117 10.00 -29.34 -7.96
C SER A 117 9.61 -30.61 -7.20
N GLN A 118 8.79 -31.47 -7.81
CA GLN A 118 8.32 -32.70 -7.16
C GLN A 118 9.47 -33.68 -6.85
N GLU A 119 10.57 -33.63 -7.60
CA GLU A 119 11.75 -34.49 -7.41
C GLU A 119 12.42 -34.26 -6.05
N PHE A 120 12.28 -33.06 -5.47
CA PHE A 120 12.85 -32.75 -4.15
C PHE A 120 12.13 -33.48 -3.00
N PHE A 121 10.85 -33.78 -3.18
CA PHE A 121 9.98 -34.37 -2.14
C PHE A 121 9.68 -35.85 -2.37
N LEU A 122 10.03 -36.38 -3.55
CA LEU A 122 9.79 -37.77 -3.90
C LEU A 122 11.06 -38.60 -3.74
N PRO A 123 10.94 -39.87 -3.33
CA PRO A 123 12.06 -40.79 -3.41
C PRO A 123 12.47 -40.98 -4.88
N ALA A 124 13.73 -41.34 -5.13
CA ALA A 124 14.27 -41.47 -6.48
C ALA A 124 13.44 -42.39 -7.40
N VAL A 125 12.85 -43.45 -6.85
CA VAL A 125 11.95 -44.36 -7.56
C VAL A 125 10.73 -44.66 -6.67
N PRO A 126 9.65 -43.86 -6.76
CA PRO A 126 8.45 -44.10 -5.94
C PRO A 126 7.65 -45.33 -6.43
N GLN A 127 7.87 -45.77 -7.67
CA GLN A 127 7.14 -46.90 -8.23
C GLN A 127 7.52 -48.21 -7.53
N GLY A 128 6.51 -48.92 -7.03
CA GLY A 128 6.69 -50.20 -6.34
C GLY A 128 6.96 -50.08 -4.84
N MET A 129 7.15 -48.87 -4.30
CA MET A 129 7.21 -48.64 -2.86
C MET A 129 5.80 -48.66 -2.24
N PRO A 130 5.65 -49.16 -0.99
CA PRO A 130 4.41 -48.99 -0.23
C PRO A 130 4.08 -47.50 -0.08
N VAL A 131 2.83 -47.10 -0.36
CA VAL A 131 2.45 -45.68 -0.36
C VAL A 131 2.75 -44.98 0.97
N LYS A 132 2.63 -45.69 2.10
CA LYS A 132 2.93 -45.15 3.42
C LYS A 132 4.39 -44.74 3.57
N GLU A 133 5.32 -45.47 2.95
CA GLU A 133 6.75 -45.12 2.97
C GLU A 133 7.02 -43.89 2.09
N VAL A 134 6.33 -43.78 0.95
CA VAL A 134 6.41 -42.58 0.09
C VAL A 134 5.86 -41.35 0.82
N VAL A 135 4.74 -41.49 1.54
CA VAL A 135 4.16 -40.40 2.36
C VAL A 135 5.13 -39.98 3.47
N ALA A 136 5.67 -40.94 4.22
CA ALA A 136 6.64 -40.63 5.28
C ALA A 136 7.90 -39.93 4.73
N HIS A 137 8.35 -40.30 3.53
CA HIS A 137 9.44 -39.62 2.86
C HIS A 137 9.09 -38.17 2.48
N ILE A 138 7.89 -37.93 1.94
CA ILE A 138 7.41 -36.58 1.61
C ILE A 138 7.40 -35.69 2.87
N GLU A 139 6.86 -36.21 3.98
CA GLU A 139 6.81 -35.51 5.27
C GLU A 139 8.23 -35.17 5.77
N THR A 140 9.14 -36.15 5.74
CA THR A 140 10.55 -35.95 6.15
C THR A 140 11.23 -34.87 5.31
N ARG A 141 11.04 -34.89 3.98
CA ARG A 141 11.65 -33.89 3.07
C ARG A 141 11.08 -32.49 3.28
N LEU A 142 9.81 -32.38 3.65
CA LEU A 142 9.21 -31.10 4.00
C LEU A 142 9.82 -30.55 5.30
N ASP A 143 9.95 -31.39 6.34
CA ASP A 143 10.58 -30.99 7.61
C ASP A 143 12.02 -30.51 7.41
N GLU A 144 12.80 -31.23 6.58
CA GLU A 144 14.17 -30.86 6.24
C GLU A 144 14.23 -29.50 5.51
N LEU A 145 13.32 -29.26 4.56
CA LEU A 145 13.22 -27.96 3.88
C LEU A 145 12.87 -26.84 4.86
N CYS A 146 11.90 -27.06 5.75
CA CYS A 146 11.52 -26.09 6.78
C CYS A 146 12.72 -25.73 7.67
N GLY A 147 13.54 -26.71 8.07
CA GLY A 147 14.77 -26.46 8.83
C GLY A 147 15.80 -25.63 8.05
N LEU A 148 15.98 -25.91 6.74
CA LEU A 148 16.87 -25.13 5.88
C LEU A 148 16.39 -23.68 5.72
N LEU A 149 15.08 -23.48 5.53
CA LEU A 149 14.47 -22.16 5.37
C LEU A 149 14.55 -21.33 6.65
N ALA A 150 14.24 -21.92 7.80
CA ALA A 150 14.36 -21.26 9.10
C ALA A 150 15.80 -20.79 9.34
N GLY A 151 16.78 -21.67 9.14
CA GLY A 151 18.18 -21.28 9.24
C GLY A 151 18.57 -20.19 8.23
N ALA A 152 18.08 -20.26 6.99
CA ALA A 152 18.36 -19.25 5.98
C ALA A 152 17.76 -17.88 6.37
N ALA A 153 16.52 -17.86 6.88
CA ALA A 153 15.81 -16.68 7.34
C ALA A 153 16.50 -15.98 8.51
N GLU A 154 17.20 -16.72 9.38
CA GLU A 154 18.03 -16.12 10.45
C GLU A 154 19.27 -15.38 9.93
N ARG A 155 19.76 -15.73 8.73
CA ARG A 155 21.01 -15.19 8.15
C ARG A 155 20.79 -14.07 7.14
N THR A 156 19.56 -13.83 6.71
CA THR A 156 19.21 -12.92 5.62
C THR A 156 18.13 -11.94 6.07
N SER A 157 18.11 -10.75 5.48
CA SER A 157 16.93 -9.87 5.51
C SER A 157 16.11 -9.94 4.22
N ALA A 158 16.55 -10.75 3.26
CA ALA A 158 15.88 -10.95 1.98
C ALA A 158 14.58 -11.74 2.16
N THR A 159 13.56 -11.41 1.38
CA THR A 159 12.35 -12.26 1.32
C THR A 159 12.66 -13.57 0.63
N LEU A 160 12.29 -14.69 1.25
CA LEU A 160 12.40 -16.02 0.66
C LEU A 160 11.07 -16.37 -0.01
N ILE A 161 11.08 -16.49 -1.34
CA ILE A 161 9.90 -16.77 -2.16
C ILE A 161 9.94 -18.24 -2.59
N LEU A 162 8.89 -19.01 -2.31
CA LEU A 162 8.76 -20.41 -2.72
C LEU A 162 7.58 -20.60 -3.68
N ASN A 163 7.43 -21.80 -4.23
CA ASN A 163 6.24 -22.18 -4.99
C ASN A 163 5.62 -23.48 -4.49
N THR A 164 4.30 -23.59 -4.56
CA THR A 164 3.61 -24.89 -4.44
C THR A 164 3.98 -25.79 -5.62
N VAL A 165 3.90 -27.11 -5.42
CA VAL A 165 4.44 -28.10 -6.34
C VAL A 165 3.34 -28.97 -6.93
N PRO A 166 3.13 -28.98 -8.26
CA PRO A 166 2.17 -29.89 -8.89
C PRO A 166 2.70 -31.33 -8.95
N LEU A 167 1.87 -32.30 -8.59
CA LEU A 167 2.20 -33.73 -8.69
C LEU A 167 1.99 -34.24 -10.13
N SER A 168 3.02 -34.89 -10.69
CA SER A 168 2.91 -35.47 -12.02
C SER A 168 1.98 -36.68 -12.06
N ARG A 169 1.25 -36.81 -13.18
CA ARG A 169 0.40 -37.99 -13.45
C ARG A 169 1.19 -39.30 -13.43
N SER A 170 2.45 -39.31 -13.88
CA SER A 170 3.25 -40.54 -13.91
C SER A 170 3.59 -41.09 -12.53
N VAL A 171 3.62 -40.25 -11.49
CA VAL A 171 3.81 -40.70 -10.11
C VAL A 171 2.45 -41.05 -9.51
N ARG A 172 1.47 -40.16 -9.62
CA ARG A 172 0.13 -40.41 -9.06
C ARG A 172 -0.52 -41.69 -9.61
N ASP A 173 -0.45 -41.87 -10.93
CA ASP A 173 -1.14 -42.96 -11.62
C ASP A 173 -0.32 -44.26 -11.61
N SER A 174 0.93 -44.27 -11.12
CA SER A 174 1.67 -45.51 -10.87
C SER A 174 1.12 -46.31 -9.68
N PHE A 175 0.38 -45.66 -8.78
CA PHE A 175 -0.36 -46.33 -7.72
C PHE A 175 -1.74 -46.78 -8.26
N ILE A 176 -1.89 -48.08 -8.46
CA ILE A 176 -3.09 -48.69 -9.05
C ILE A 176 -4.23 -48.85 -8.03
N ALA A 177 -3.90 -49.05 -6.75
CA ALA A 177 -4.88 -49.11 -5.70
C ALA A 177 -5.46 -47.71 -5.47
N VAL A 178 -6.78 -47.57 -5.66
CA VAL A 178 -7.48 -46.28 -5.52
C VAL A 178 -7.28 -45.67 -4.13
N ARG A 179 -7.24 -46.50 -3.09
CA ARG A 179 -6.98 -46.06 -1.71
C ARG A 179 -5.56 -45.51 -1.54
N ASP A 180 -4.56 -46.18 -2.12
CA ASP A 180 -3.18 -45.70 -2.06
C ASP A 180 -3.01 -44.41 -2.85
N ARG A 181 -3.62 -44.32 -4.03
CA ARG A 181 -3.64 -43.08 -4.81
C ARG A 181 -4.28 -41.92 -4.03
N ALA A 182 -5.36 -42.18 -3.30
CA ALA A 182 -6.00 -41.17 -2.46
C ALA A 182 -5.11 -40.74 -1.29
N LEU A 183 -4.41 -41.67 -0.64
CA LEU A 183 -3.46 -41.36 0.43
C LEU A 183 -2.28 -40.50 -0.08
N LEU A 184 -1.70 -40.86 -1.23
CA LEU A 184 -0.64 -40.07 -1.85
C LEU A 184 -1.13 -38.66 -2.21
N ALA A 185 -2.32 -38.54 -2.83
CA ALA A 185 -2.88 -37.25 -3.19
C ALA A 185 -3.15 -36.39 -1.93
N GLN A 186 -3.68 -37.00 -0.86
CA GLN A 186 -3.90 -36.31 0.41
C GLN A 186 -2.59 -35.77 0.99
N ALA A 187 -1.53 -36.58 1.05
CA ALA A 187 -0.22 -36.15 1.53
C ALA A 187 0.35 -35.02 0.67
N TRP A 188 0.18 -35.08 -0.65
CA TRP A 188 0.65 -34.03 -1.55
C TRP A 188 -0.13 -32.71 -1.41
N HIS A 189 -1.44 -32.78 -1.21
CA HIS A 189 -2.25 -31.61 -0.91
C HIS A 189 -1.89 -31.00 0.45
N ARG A 190 -1.61 -31.84 1.46
CA ARG A 190 -1.11 -31.39 2.76
C ARG A 190 0.23 -30.67 2.61
N LEU A 191 1.19 -31.25 1.88
CA LEU A 191 2.47 -30.59 1.59
C LEU A 191 2.29 -29.18 1.00
N ASN A 192 1.42 -29.03 0.00
CA ASN A 192 1.19 -27.70 -0.60
C ASN A 192 0.48 -26.74 0.36
N ALA A 193 -0.45 -27.23 1.18
CA ALA A 193 -1.10 -26.42 2.21
C ALA A 193 -0.09 -25.96 3.29
N ASP A 194 0.81 -26.84 3.70
CA ASP A 194 1.84 -26.54 4.70
C ASP A 194 2.88 -25.56 4.14
N LEU A 195 3.27 -25.69 2.87
CA LEU A 195 4.09 -24.69 2.18
C LEU A 195 3.40 -23.31 2.19
N LEU A 196 2.13 -23.22 1.80
CA LEU A 196 1.38 -21.95 1.84
C LEU A 196 1.26 -21.38 3.27
N GLY A 197 1.23 -22.27 4.28
CA GLY A 197 1.18 -21.89 5.69
C GLY A 197 2.47 -21.28 6.24
N LEU A 198 3.63 -21.44 5.56
CA LEU A 198 4.92 -20.94 6.03
C LEU A 198 4.95 -19.41 6.20
N ALA A 199 4.21 -18.67 5.36
CA ALA A 199 4.13 -17.21 5.45
C ALA A 199 3.44 -16.72 6.74
N ALA A 200 2.60 -17.56 7.37
CA ALA A 200 1.94 -17.23 8.62
C ALA A 200 2.87 -17.38 9.84
N THR A 201 3.88 -18.25 9.75
CA THR A 201 4.86 -18.49 10.83
C THR A 201 6.07 -17.59 10.70
N GLU A 202 6.49 -17.27 9.48
CA GLU A 202 7.71 -16.52 9.20
C GLU A 202 7.40 -15.38 8.21
N PRO A 203 7.30 -14.11 8.67
CA PRO A 203 6.92 -12.98 7.81
C PRO A 203 7.89 -12.72 6.63
N GLN A 204 9.09 -13.28 6.68
CA GLN A 204 10.08 -13.20 5.60
C GLN A 204 9.82 -14.20 4.46
N LEU A 205 8.92 -15.16 4.65
CA LEU A 205 8.57 -16.18 3.66
C LEU A 205 7.31 -15.76 2.89
N ALA A 206 7.37 -15.90 1.56
CA ALA A 206 6.22 -15.77 0.68
C ALA A 206 6.11 -17.04 -0.18
N VAL A 207 4.89 -17.53 -0.43
CA VAL A 207 4.69 -18.73 -1.25
C VAL A 207 3.74 -18.44 -2.40
N ALA A 208 4.23 -18.60 -3.63
CA ALA A 208 3.45 -18.51 -4.84
C ALA A 208 2.66 -19.81 -5.07
N ASP A 209 1.33 -19.72 -5.23
CA ASP A 209 0.48 -20.88 -5.46
C ASP A 209 0.51 -21.37 -6.92
N LEU A 210 1.68 -21.80 -7.39
CA LEU A 210 1.86 -22.30 -8.75
C LEU A 210 0.94 -23.49 -9.07
N ALA A 211 0.74 -24.42 -8.13
CA ALA A 211 -0.14 -25.57 -8.31
C ALA A 211 -1.61 -25.14 -8.49
N GLY A 212 -2.08 -24.15 -7.71
CA GLY A 212 -3.41 -23.57 -7.88
C GLY A 212 -3.56 -22.82 -9.21
N LEU A 213 -2.58 -21.99 -9.58
CA LEU A 213 -2.59 -21.28 -10.86
C LEU A 213 -2.64 -22.21 -12.06
N LEU A 214 -1.90 -23.32 -12.03
CA LEU A 214 -1.94 -24.36 -13.06
C LEU A 214 -3.28 -25.11 -13.13
N ALA A 215 -4.12 -25.03 -12.09
CA ALA A 215 -5.49 -25.56 -12.12
C ALA A 215 -6.50 -24.56 -12.69
N LEU A 216 -6.19 -23.25 -12.65
CA LEU A 216 -7.01 -22.17 -13.19
C LEU A 216 -6.70 -21.87 -14.65
N GLU A 217 -5.44 -22.05 -15.06
CA GLU A 217 -4.95 -21.73 -16.40
C GLU A 217 -4.80 -22.97 -17.29
N ALA A 218 -4.95 -22.79 -18.60
CA ALA A 218 -4.74 -23.84 -19.61
C ALA A 218 -3.23 -24.09 -19.87
N ALA A 219 -2.41 -24.09 -18.84
CA ALA A 219 -0.96 -24.26 -18.92
C ALA A 219 -0.53 -25.68 -18.53
N THR A 220 0.30 -26.31 -19.36
CA THR A 220 0.87 -27.62 -19.02
C THR A 220 2.05 -27.44 -18.07
N ALA A 221 1.98 -28.03 -16.88
CA ALA A 221 3.03 -27.88 -15.87
C ALA A 221 4.41 -28.37 -16.35
N ARG A 222 4.49 -29.54 -17.01
CA ARG A 222 5.75 -30.24 -17.31
C ARG A 222 5.80 -30.78 -18.73
N ASP A 223 6.97 -30.71 -19.37
CA ASP A 223 7.28 -31.43 -20.61
C ASP A 223 8.24 -32.58 -20.30
N ARG A 224 7.80 -33.83 -20.53
CA ARG A 224 8.58 -35.03 -20.21
C ARG A 224 9.90 -35.10 -20.99
N ARG A 225 9.89 -34.67 -22.26
CA ARG A 225 11.07 -34.73 -23.12
C ARG A 225 12.11 -33.73 -22.64
N LEU A 226 11.70 -32.50 -22.33
CA LEU A 226 12.60 -31.48 -21.81
C LEU A 226 13.12 -31.82 -20.41
N HIS A 227 12.27 -32.40 -19.55
CA HIS A 227 12.72 -32.91 -18.26
C HIS A 227 13.77 -34.01 -18.42
N SER A 228 13.53 -35.02 -19.25
CA SER A 228 14.52 -36.09 -19.47
C SER A 228 15.81 -35.63 -20.17
N TYR A 229 15.75 -34.57 -20.98
CA TYR A 229 16.90 -34.08 -21.74
C TYR A 229 17.75 -33.06 -20.96
N ALA A 230 17.12 -32.19 -20.18
CA ALA A 230 17.76 -31.03 -19.58
C ALA A 230 17.40 -30.81 -18.09
N ASP A 231 16.74 -31.79 -17.46
CA ASP A 231 16.27 -31.71 -16.08
C ASP A 231 15.41 -30.47 -15.78
N LEU A 232 14.64 -30.04 -16.78
CA LEU A 232 13.70 -28.92 -16.66
C LEU A 232 12.45 -29.38 -15.92
N PRO A 233 12.14 -28.87 -14.72
CA PRO A 233 11.00 -29.34 -13.95
C PRO A 233 9.67 -28.79 -14.50
N TYR A 234 9.71 -27.63 -15.16
CA TYR A 234 8.54 -26.89 -15.62
C TYR A 234 8.64 -26.45 -17.09
N THR A 235 7.50 -26.27 -17.74
CA THR A 235 7.43 -25.62 -19.06
C THR A 235 7.59 -24.11 -18.96
N ASP A 236 7.93 -23.43 -20.05
CA ASP A 236 8.02 -21.96 -20.08
C ASP A 236 6.69 -21.28 -19.69
N ALA A 237 5.53 -21.92 -19.94
CA ALA A 237 4.23 -21.40 -19.51
C ALA A 237 4.06 -21.46 -17.98
N ALA A 238 4.46 -22.56 -17.34
CA ALA A 238 4.44 -22.69 -15.88
C ALA A 238 5.47 -21.77 -15.21
N LEU A 239 6.66 -21.62 -15.82
CA LEU A 239 7.67 -20.68 -15.35
C LEU A 239 7.21 -19.22 -15.47
N LEU A 240 6.40 -18.88 -16.47
CA LEU A 240 5.83 -17.55 -16.62
C LEU A 240 4.85 -17.24 -15.48
N LEU A 241 3.97 -18.18 -15.10
CA LEU A 241 3.07 -18.02 -13.96
C LEU A 241 3.87 -17.77 -12.66
N LEU A 242 4.93 -18.54 -12.44
CA LEU A 242 5.82 -18.34 -11.29
C LEU A 242 6.52 -16.96 -11.34
N ALA A 243 6.99 -16.53 -12.51
CA ALA A 243 7.60 -15.22 -12.69
C ALA A 243 6.62 -14.06 -12.48
N GLN A 244 5.34 -14.25 -12.81
CA GLN A 244 4.28 -13.26 -12.58
C GLN A 244 3.96 -13.13 -11.08
N GLU A 245 3.83 -14.24 -10.35
CA GLU A 245 3.62 -14.20 -8.90
C GLU A 245 4.83 -13.65 -8.15
N THR A 246 6.04 -14.02 -8.56
CA THR A 246 7.28 -13.43 -8.02
C THR A 246 7.32 -11.92 -8.23
N ARG A 247 6.89 -11.44 -9.41
CA ARG A 247 6.75 -10.01 -9.70
C ARG A 247 5.74 -9.35 -8.76
N ARG A 248 4.59 -9.97 -8.49
CA ARG A 248 3.56 -9.42 -7.59
C ARG A 248 4.11 -9.20 -6.18
N VAL A 249 4.79 -10.21 -5.62
CA VAL A 249 5.45 -10.11 -4.31
C VAL A 249 6.46 -8.95 -4.29
N LEU A 250 7.37 -8.90 -5.27
CA LEU A 250 8.41 -7.87 -5.30
C LEU A 250 7.86 -6.47 -5.59
N GLN A 251 6.82 -6.34 -6.40
CA GLN A 251 6.12 -5.08 -6.65
C GLN A 251 5.55 -4.51 -5.36
N ALA A 252 4.88 -5.36 -4.57
CA ALA A 252 4.31 -4.98 -3.29
C ALA A 252 5.38 -4.55 -2.28
N GLN A 253 6.47 -5.31 -2.18
CA GLN A 253 7.58 -5.02 -1.27
C GLN A 253 8.36 -3.75 -1.63
N CYS A 254 8.53 -3.49 -2.93
CA CYS A 254 9.23 -2.30 -3.40
C CYS A 254 8.36 -1.02 -3.41
N GLY A 255 7.12 -1.11 -2.92
CA GLY A 255 6.20 0.03 -2.85
C GLY A 255 5.69 0.51 -4.21
N LEU A 256 5.66 -0.37 -5.21
CA LEU A 256 5.17 -0.07 -6.57
C LEU A 256 3.69 -0.43 -6.77
N SER A 257 3.01 -0.84 -5.70
CA SER A 257 1.56 -1.05 -5.72
C SER A 257 0.81 0.26 -5.90
N ARG A 258 -0.25 0.17 -6.70
CA ARG A 258 -1.17 1.25 -6.99
C ARG A 258 -2.13 1.43 -5.82
N LYS A 259 -2.67 2.64 -5.69
CA LYS A 259 -3.51 3.06 -4.56
C LYS A 259 -4.90 3.48 -4.99
N VAL A 260 -5.07 3.82 -6.27
CA VAL A 260 -6.31 4.38 -6.81
C VAL A 260 -6.83 3.49 -7.92
N LEU A 261 -8.11 3.11 -7.83
CA LEU A 261 -8.87 2.51 -8.91
C LEU A 261 -9.81 3.59 -9.49
N ALA A 262 -9.49 4.05 -10.70
CA ALA A 262 -10.34 4.92 -11.48
C ALA A 262 -11.21 4.08 -12.42
N LEU A 263 -12.52 4.30 -12.39
CA LEU A 263 -13.52 3.54 -13.12
C LEU A 263 -14.27 4.46 -14.08
N ASP A 264 -14.43 4.02 -15.32
CA ASP A 264 -15.50 4.52 -16.18
C ASP A 264 -16.88 4.01 -15.70
N ALA A 265 -17.97 4.60 -16.18
CA ALA A 265 -19.32 4.20 -15.79
C ALA A 265 -20.03 3.34 -16.85
N ASP A 266 -20.31 3.90 -18.03
CA ASP A 266 -21.06 3.20 -19.09
C ASP A 266 -20.26 2.00 -19.63
N ASN A 267 -20.93 0.88 -19.84
CA ASN A 267 -20.32 -0.42 -20.20
C ASN A 267 -19.17 -0.91 -19.30
N THR A 268 -18.97 -0.27 -18.14
CA THR A 268 -17.92 -0.62 -17.17
C THR A 268 -18.52 -0.95 -15.81
N LEU A 269 -19.31 -0.04 -15.21
CA LEU A 269 -20.04 -0.27 -13.95
C LEU A 269 -21.47 -0.79 -14.16
N TRP A 270 -22.00 -0.65 -15.37
CA TRP A 270 -23.27 -1.18 -15.83
C TRP A 270 -23.21 -1.34 -17.35
N GLY A 271 -24.08 -2.17 -17.94
CA GLY A 271 -24.12 -2.31 -19.39
C GLY A 271 -25.10 -1.33 -20.04
N GLY A 272 -24.74 -0.73 -21.17
CA GLY A 272 -25.54 0.31 -21.82
C GLY A 272 -25.04 1.71 -21.50
N VAL A 273 -25.67 2.70 -22.14
CA VAL A 273 -25.29 4.11 -22.09
C VAL A 273 -26.34 4.88 -21.31
N LEU A 274 -26.00 5.38 -20.12
CA LEU A 274 -26.96 5.98 -19.20
C LEU A 274 -27.75 7.15 -19.82
N GLY A 275 -27.09 7.97 -20.65
CA GLY A 275 -27.72 9.11 -21.33
C GLY A 275 -28.74 8.72 -22.40
N GLU A 276 -28.66 7.50 -22.95
CA GLU A 276 -29.55 6.99 -24.00
C GLU A 276 -30.62 6.07 -23.42
N ASP A 277 -30.21 5.14 -22.56
CA ASP A 277 -31.07 4.09 -22.00
C ASP A 277 -31.83 4.56 -20.74
N GLY A 278 -31.33 5.61 -20.07
CA GLY A 278 -31.81 6.05 -18.77
C GLY A 278 -31.50 5.06 -17.64
N ALA A 279 -31.70 5.48 -16.39
CA ALA A 279 -31.37 4.66 -15.22
C ALA A 279 -32.12 3.31 -15.16
N HIS A 280 -33.29 3.22 -15.78
CA HIS A 280 -34.07 1.97 -15.85
C HIS A 280 -33.66 1.03 -16.99
N GLY A 281 -32.97 1.55 -18.03
CA GLY A 281 -32.59 0.80 -19.22
C GLY A 281 -31.20 0.17 -19.14
N VAL A 282 -30.33 0.69 -18.26
CA VAL A 282 -28.99 0.11 -18.05
C VAL A 282 -29.06 -1.29 -17.45
N LYS A 283 -28.16 -2.15 -17.89
CA LYS A 283 -28.05 -3.55 -17.47
C LYS A 283 -27.24 -3.62 -16.19
N LEU A 284 -27.92 -3.63 -15.06
CA LEU A 284 -27.36 -3.87 -13.73
C LEU A 284 -28.35 -4.67 -12.91
N GLY A 285 -27.94 -5.81 -12.35
CA GLY A 285 -28.87 -6.66 -11.59
C GLY A 285 -28.45 -8.12 -11.48
N GLY A 286 -29.42 -9.02 -11.23
CA GLY A 286 -29.14 -10.43 -10.94
C GLY A 286 -28.89 -11.34 -12.15
N LEU A 287 -29.18 -10.89 -13.38
CA LEU A 287 -29.06 -11.68 -14.62
C LEU A 287 -27.92 -11.18 -15.50
N TYR A 288 -27.35 -12.06 -16.33
CA TYR A 288 -26.32 -11.68 -17.30
C TYR A 288 -26.88 -10.74 -18.38
N PRO A 289 -26.15 -9.67 -18.79
CA PRO A 289 -24.81 -9.29 -18.33
C PRO A 289 -24.79 -8.43 -17.05
N GLY A 290 -25.94 -7.93 -16.58
CA GLY A 290 -26.05 -7.07 -15.38
C GLY A 290 -25.40 -7.64 -14.12
N LYS A 291 -25.40 -8.96 -13.96
CA LYS A 291 -24.76 -9.67 -12.84
C LYS A 291 -23.25 -9.43 -12.80
N ALA A 292 -22.57 -9.47 -13.94
CA ALA A 292 -21.13 -9.29 -14.00
C ALA A 292 -20.71 -7.86 -13.58
N TYR A 293 -21.48 -6.86 -14.00
CA TYR A 293 -21.28 -5.47 -13.57
C TYR A 293 -21.52 -5.29 -12.07
N LYS A 294 -22.56 -5.93 -11.52
CA LYS A 294 -22.82 -5.93 -10.07
C LYS A 294 -21.67 -6.58 -9.28
N GLU A 295 -21.13 -7.70 -9.76
CA GLU A 295 -19.98 -8.37 -9.15
C GLU A 295 -18.70 -7.51 -9.25
N LEU A 296 -18.51 -6.75 -10.33
CA LEU A 296 -17.42 -5.76 -10.41
C LEU A 296 -17.59 -4.65 -9.37
N GLN A 297 -18.80 -4.10 -9.21
CA GLN A 297 -19.07 -3.10 -8.17
C GLN A 297 -18.78 -3.63 -6.76
N GLN A 298 -19.18 -4.87 -6.47
CA GLN A 298 -18.87 -5.54 -5.20
C GLN A 298 -17.36 -5.74 -5.01
N THR A 299 -16.64 -6.10 -6.07
CA THR A 299 -15.19 -6.23 -6.05
C THR A 299 -14.51 -4.88 -5.76
N ALA A 300 -14.98 -3.80 -6.39
CA ALA A 300 -14.47 -2.45 -6.13
C ALA A 300 -14.74 -2.00 -4.68
N CYS A 301 -15.91 -2.32 -4.11
CA CYS A 301 -16.18 -2.10 -2.69
C CYS A 301 -15.22 -2.89 -1.80
N GLY A 302 -14.99 -4.18 -2.08
CA GLY A 302 -14.06 -5.00 -1.31
C GLY A 302 -12.61 -4.50 -1.39
N LEU A 303 -12.18 -3.98 -2.55
CA LEU A 303 -10.89 -3.30 -2.69
C LEU A 303 -10.84 -2.01 -1.87
N ARG A 304 -11.93 -1.24 -1.84
CA ARG A 304 -12.04 -0.01 -1.03
C ARG A 304 -11.93 -0.29 0.46
N GLU A 305 -12.60 -1.33 0.94
CA GLU A 305 -12.50 -1.79 2.35
C GLU A 305 -11.07 -2.19 2.71
N GLN A 306 -10.26 -2.61 1.73
CA GLN A 306 -8.82 -2.89 1.89
C GLN A 306 -7.93 -1.66 1.65
N GLY A 307 -8.52 -0.47 1.50
CA GLY A 307 -7.80 0.80 1.39
C GLY A 307 -7.54 1.31 -0.02
N VAL A 308 -8.09 0.68 -1.06
CA VAL A 308 -8.03 1.22 -2.43
C VAL A 308 -8.95 2.45 -2.53
N VAL A 309 -8.42 3.54 -3.04
CA VAL A 309 -9.18 4.77 -3.26
C VAL A 309 -9.96 4.64 -4.57
N LEU A 310 -11.26 4.90 -4.55
CA LEU A 310 -12.08 4.84 -5.76
C LEU A 310 -12.27 6.24 -6.37
N VAL A 311 -12.10 6.33 -7.68
CA VAL A 311 -12.37 7.53 -8.48
C VAL A 311 -13.32 7.17 -9.61
N LEU A 312 -14.35 7.98 -9.85
CA LEU A 312 -15.16 7.86 -11.06
C LEU A 312 -14.61 8.83 -12.11
N ALA A 313 -14.36 8.37 -13.32
CA ALA A 313 -13.91 9.19 -14.45
C ALA A 313 -14.72 8.80 -15.69
N SER A 314 -15.88 9.43 -15.85
CA SER A 314 -16.87 9.06 -16.87
C SER A 314 -17.35 10.25 -17.71
N LYS A 315 -17.69 9.98 -18.98
CA LYS A 315 -18.27 10.97 -19.90
C LYS A 315 -19.79 10.93 -19.83
N ASN A 316 -20.34 11.49 -18.75
CA ASN A 316 -21.79 11.57 -18.51
C ASN A 316 -22.19 12.91 -17.90
N ASP A 317 -23.49 13.15 -17.85
CA ASP A 317 -24.07 14.17 -16.99
C ASP A 317 -23.98 13.75 -15.51
N ALA A 318 -23.41 14.60 -14.67
CA ALA A 318 -23.21 14.30 -13.25
C ALA A 318 -24.52 14.01 -12.51
N SER A 319 -25.60 14.73 -12.83
CA SER A 319 -26.88 14.56 -12.14
C SER A 319 -27.51 13.20 -12.44
N LEU A 320 -27.39 12.72 -13.69
CA LEU A 320 -27.87 11.38 -14.07
C LEU A 320 -27.06 10.28 -13.41
N VAL A 321 -25.73 10.43 -13.32
CA VAL A 321 -24.86 9.47 -12.63
C VAL A 321 -25.20 9.41 -11.15
N GLU A 322 -25.38 10.56 -10.50
CA GLU A 322 -25.78 10.61 -9.09
C GLU A 322 -27.16 9.98 -8.86
N GLU A 323 -28.14 10.25 -9.72
CA GLU A 323 -29.47 9.63 -9.66
C GLU A 323 -29.38 8.11 -9.81
N MET A 324 -28.58 7.62 -10.76
CA MET A 324 -28.37 6.18 -10.99
C MET A 324 -27.74 5.53 -9.74
N LEU A 325 -26.63 6.09 -9.23
CA LEU A 325 -25.92 5.54 -8.08
C LEU A 325 -26.74 5.61 -6.78
N CYS A 326 -27.61 6.61 -6.62
CA CYS A 326 -28.48 6.73 -5.44
C CYS A 326 -29.75 5.87 -5.56
N GLY A 327 -30.38 5.86 -6.73
CA GLY A 327 -31.74 5.36 -6.94
C GLY A 327 -31.83 3.92 -7.45
N HIS A 328 -30.80 3.41 -8.14
CA HIS A 328 -30.87 2.07 -8.71
C HIS A 328 -30.76 0.98 -7.61
N PRO A 329 -31.73 0.06 -7.48
CA PRO A 329 -31.78 -0.90 -6.37
C PRO A 329 -30.62 -1.90 -6.39
N ASP A 330 -30.12 -2.23 -7.58
CA ASP A 330 -28.96 -3.13 -7.75
C ASP A 330 -27.61 -2.41 -7.80
N ALA A 331 -27.58 -1.07 -7.76
CA ALA A 331 -26.32 -0.36 -7.58
C ALA A 331 -25.78 -0.61 -6.18
N VAL A 332 -24.51 -1.02 -6.12
CA VAL A 332 -23.77 -1.32 -4.89
C VAL A 332 -22.88 -0.14 -4.54
N LEU A 333 -22.22 0.44 -5.55
CA LEU A 333 -21.47 1.68 -5.39
C LEU A 333 -22.44 2.85 -5.22
N ARG A 334 -22.11 3.75 -4.29
CA ARG A 334 -22.83 4.99 -4.01
C ARG A 334 -21.91 6.19 -4.28
N PRO A 335 -22.43 7.40 -4.48
CA PRO A 335 -21.58 8.57 -4.78
C PRO A 335 -20.52 8.80 -3.70
N ASP A 336 -20.87 8.55 -2.44
CA ASP A 336 -20.00 8.70 -1.27
C ASP A 336 -18.92 7.60 -1.15
N THR A 337 -19.03 6.54 -1.94
CA THR A 337 -18.01 5.49 -2.03
C THR A 337 -16.77 5.98 -2.77
N PHE A 338 -16.93 6.96 -3.68
CA PHE A 338 -15.85 7.57 -4.45
C PHE A 338 -15.21 8.74 -3.69
N SER A 339 -13.88 8.83 -3.73
CA SER A 339 -13.15 9.97 -3.19
C SER A 339 -13.17 11.17 -4.14
N VAL A 340 -13.28 10.92 -5.44
CA VAL A 340 -13.49 11.94 -6.49
C VAL A 340 -14.49 11.39 -7.50
N LEU A 341 -15.51 12.19 -7.83
CA LEU A 341 -16.52 11.87 -8.83
C LEU A 341 -16.38 12.84 -10.00
N ALA A 342 -15.74 12.40 -11.08
CA ALA A 342 -15.57 13.17 -12.31
C ALA A 342 -16.50 12.63 -13.41
N ALA A 343 -17.76 13.04 -13.36
CA ALA A 343 -18.75 12.81 -14.41
C ALA A 343 -18.97 14.11 -15.20
N ASN A 344 -18.28 14.25 -16.33
CA ASN A 344 -18.35 15.43 -17.19
C ASN A 344 -17.82 15.11 -18.59
N TRP A 345 -17.89 16.07 -19.51
CA TRP A 345 -17.47 15.88 -20.91
C TRP A 345 -15.99 16.19 -21.19
N ASP A 346 -15.20 16.48 -20.15
CA ASP A 346 -13.77 16.73 -20.31
C ASP A 346 -13.00 15.43 -20.67
N PRO A 347 -11.80 15.54 -21.25
CA PRO A 347 -10.93 14.38 -21.47
C PRO A 347 -10.63 13.62 -20.16
N LYS A 348 -10.75 12.29 -20.19
CA LYS A 348 -10.55 11.45 -18.99
C LYS A 348 -9.13 11.58 -18.42
N ALA A 349 -8.11 11.73 -19.25
CA ALA A 349 -6.74 12.02 -18.80
C ALA A 349 -6.65 13.31 -17.94
N GLY A 350 -7.36 14.36 -18.33
CA GLY A 350 -7.44 15.60 -17.54
C GLY A 350 -8.16 15.39 -16.21
N ASN A 351 -9.27 14.62 -16.21
CA ASN A 351 -9.99 14.24 -15.00
C ASN A 351 -9.11 13.44 -14.03
N LEU A 352 -8.35 12.46 -14.51
CA LEU A 352 -7.44 11.66 -13.69
C LEU A 352 -6.32 12.51 -13.09
N SER A 353 -5.75 13.44 -13.85
CA SER A 353 -4.71 14.37 -13.37
C SER A 353 -5.25 15.26 -12.24
N ARG A 354 -6.44 15.84 -12.43
CA ARG A 354 -7.11 16.62 -11.38
C ARG A 354 -7.44 15.79 -10.15
N ALA A 355 -7.91 14.55 -10.33
CA ALA A 355 -8.17 13.64 -9.23
C ALA A 355 -6.89 13.32 -8.44
N ALA A 356 -5.77 13.05 -9.14
CA ALA A 356 -4.46 12.85 -8.52
C ALA A 356 -4.05 14.07 -7.68
N ASP A 357 -4.23 15.27 -8.22
CA ASP A 357 -3.98 16.52 -7.51
C ASP A 357 -4.89 16.69 -6.28
N SER A 358 -6.19 16.40 -6.40
CA SER A 358 -7.15 16.52 -5.28
C SER A 358 -6.86 15.54 -4.15
N LEU A 359 -6.45 14.33 -4.48
CA LEU A 359 -6.04 13.32 -3.52
C LEU A 359 -4.61 13.56 -3.00
N GLY A 360 -3.82 14.38 -3.70
CA GLY A 360 -2.39 14.57 -3.47
C GLY A 360 -1.63 13.25 -3.54
N LEU A 361 -1.93 12.45 -4.56
CA LEU A 361 -1.31 11.18 -4.92
C LEU A 361 -0.62 11.32 -6.28
N GLY A 362 0.47 10.59 -6.49
CA GLY A 362 1.11 10.53 -7.80
C GLY A 362 0.21 9.83 -8.83
N ILE A 363 0.26 10.27 -10.09
CA ILE A 363 -0.55 9.68 -11.17
C ILE A 363 -0.13 8.23 -11.48
N ASP A 364 1.12 7.88 -11.15
CA ASP A 364 1.65 6.52 -11.14
C ASP A 364 1.07 5.65 -10.02
N SER A 365 0.15 6.14 -9.19
CA SER A 365 -0.59 5.31 -8.23
C SER A 365 -1.97 4.86 -8.76
N PHE A 366 -2.31 5.20 -10.01
CA PHE A 366 -3.63 4.94 -10.58
C PHE A 366 -3.65 3.69 -11.47
N VAL A 367 -4.74 2.94 -11.34
CA VAL A 367 -5.25 1.98 -12.31
C VAL A 367 -6.53 2.55 -12.90
N PHE A 368 -6.66 2.58 -14.23
CA PHE A 368 -7.84 3.08 -14.92
C PHE A 368 -8.50 1.97 -15.72
N MET A 369 -9.79 1.73 -15.50
CA MET A 369 -10.57 0.69 -16.17
C MET A 369 -11.72 1.31 -16.98
N ASP A 370 -11.76 0.98 -18.28
CA ASP A 370 -12.65 1.62 -19.26
C ASP A 370 -12.90 0.65 -20.43
N ASP A 371 -14.12 0.65 -20.99
CA ASP A 371 -14.49 -0.20 -22.10
C ASP A 371 -13.93 0.35 -23.43
N SER A 372 -14.01 1.67 -23.61
CA SER A 372 -13.66 2.38 -24.84
C SER A 372 -12.17 2.25 -25.18
N PRO A 373 -11.81 1.59 -26.29
CA PRO A 373 -10.42 1.53 -26.75
C PRO A 373 -9.83 2.93 -27.01
N TYR A 374 -10.67 3.89 -27.42
CA TYR A 374 -10.26 5.27 -27.66
C TYR A 374 -9.85 5.98 -26.38
N GLU A 375 -10.67 5.92 -25.33
CA GLU A 375 -10.35 6.57 -24.05
C GLU A 375 -9.13 5.92 -23.39
N ARG A 376 -9.03 4.58 -23.47
CA ARG A 376 -7.85 3.84 -23.00
C ARG A 376 -6.56 4.25 -23.70
N GLU A 377 -6.55 4.34 -25.03
CA GLU A 377 -5.37 4.77 -25.78
C GLU A 377 -5.03 6.24 -25.47
N HIS A 378 -6.05 7.10 -25.38
CA HIS A 378 -5.86 8.51 -25.04
C HIS A 378 -5.20 8.67 -23.67
N VAL A 379 -5.72 7.98 -22.64
CA VAL A 379 -5.12 7.98 -21.29
C VAL A 379 -3.71 7.37 -21.31
N ALA A 380 -3.48 6.26 -22.01
CA ALA A 380 -2.16 5.65 -22.10
C ALA A 380 -1.12 6.55 -22.80
N SER A 381 -1.56 7.39 -23.75
CA SER A 381 -0.69 8.32 -24.47
C SER A 381 -0.33 9.58 -23.65
N GLU A 382 -1.31 10.19 -22.97
CA GLU A 382 -1.12 11.41 -22.19
C GLU A 382 -0.54 11.12 -20.80
N LEU A 383 -0.95 10.01 -20.19
CA LEU A 383 -0.58 9.57 -18.84
C LEU A 383 0.01 8.16 -18.86
N PRO A 384 1.19 7.96 -19.46
CA PRO A 384 1.76 6.64 -19.66
C PRO A 384 2.08 5.91 -18.35
N GLN A 385 2.11 6.60 -17.21
CA GLN A 385 2.32 5.98 -15.90
C GLN A 385 1.07 5.27 -15.35
N VAL A 386 -0.13 5.59 -15.84
CA VAL A 386 -1.40 4.99 -15.39
C VAL A 386 -1.52 3.56 -15.93
N ALA A 387 -1.78 2.60 -15.05
CA ALA A 387 -2.06 1.23 -15.50
C ALA A 387 -3.47 1.15 -16.10
N VAL A 388 -3.58 0.89 -17.41
CA VAL A 388 -4.88 0.85 -18.11
C VAL A 388 -5.39 -0.59 -18.23
N VAL A 389 -6.61 -0.84 -17.79
CA VAL A 389 -7.28 -2.15 -17.78
C VAL A 389 -8.48 -2.15 -18.75
N PRO A 390 -8.53 -3.09 -19.72
CA PRO A 390 -9.67 -3.19 -20.65
C PRO A 390 -10.95 -3.70 -19.97
N ALA A 391 -12.05 -2.94 -20.10
CA ALA A 391 -13.40 -3.41 -19.76
C ALA A 391 -14.24 -3.85 -20.98
N ASP A 392 -13.67 -3.89 -22.18
CA ASP A 392 -14.35 -4.31 -23.43
C ASP A 392 -14.55 -5.83 -23.55
N GLY A 393 -15.47 -6.25 -24.42
CA GLY A 393 -15.75 -7.66 -24.68
C GLY A 393 -16.74 -8.25 -23.68
N ASP A 394 -16.55 -9.50 -23.27
CA ASP A 394 -17.48 -10.18 -22.37
C ASP A 394 -17.32 -9.71 -20.92
N PRO A 395 -18.38 -9.10 -20.31
CA PRO A 395 -18.35 -8.62 -18.93
C PRO A 395 -18.01 -9.70 -17.90
N ALA A 396 -18.19 -10.99 -18.22
CA ALA A 396 -17.85 -12.09 -17.32
C ALA A 396 -16.38 -12.10 -16.88
N HIS A 397 -15.47 -11.44 -17.63
CA HIS A 397 -14.04 -11.41 -17.34
C HIS A 397 -13.55 -10.11 -16.68
N LEU A 398 -14.43 -9.16 -16.35
CA LEU A 398 -14.03 -7.85 -15.81
C LEU A 398 -13.20 -7.97 -14.52
N ILE A 399 -13.63 -8.84 -13.60
CA ILE A 399 -12.97 -9.06 -12.31
C ILE A 399 -11.58 -9.70 -12.51
N GLU A 400 -11.49 -10.73 -13.35
CA GLU A 400 -10.22 -11.39 -13.67
C GLU A 400 -9.22 -10.38 -14.22
N ARG A 401 -9.65 -9.55 -15.20
CA ARG A 401 -8.79 -8.54 -15.82
C ARG A 401 -8.30 -7.47 -14.84
N LEU A 402 -9.16 -7.06 -13.91
CA LEU A 402 -8.81 -6.10 -12.86
C LEU A 402 -7.78 -6.66 -11.89
N LEU A 403 -7.94 -7.91 -11.45
CA LEU A 403 -7.16 -8.49 -10.36
C LEU A 403 -5.89 -9.22 -10.79
N GLN A 404 -5.86 -9.83 -11.98
CA GLN A 404 -4.76 -10.72 -12.43
C GLN A 404 -3.36 -10.08 -12.37
N GLN A 405 -3.27 -8.74 -12.50
CA GLN A 405 -2.00 -8.03 -12.52
C GLN A 405 -1.50 -7.67 -11.12
N GLY A 406 -2.28 -7.90 -10.06
CA GLY A 406 -1.85 -7.64 -8.69
C GLY A 406 -1.48 -6.18 -8.44
N TRP A 407 -2.10 -5.23 -9.15
CA TRP A 407 -1.73 -3.81 -9.03
C TRP A 407 -1.93 -3.26 -7.63
N PHE A 408 -2.85 -3.83 -6.86
CA PHE A 408 -3.20 -3.39 -5.51
C PHE A 408 -2.63 -4.29 -4.41
N ASP A 409 -1.81 -5.29 -4.75
CA ASP A 409 -1.25 -6.21 -3.76
C ASP A 409 -0.40 -5.46 -2.74
N VAL A 410 -0.53 -5.82 -1.46
CA VAL A 410 0.33 -5.33 -0.39
C VAL A 410 0.88 -6.52 0.37
N PRO A 411 2.07 -6.43 0.99
CA PRO A 411 2.62 -7.55 1.77
C PRO A 411 1.71 -7.93 2.94
N GLU A 412 1.13 -6.93 3.60
CA GLU A 412 0.20 -7.09 4.72
C GLU A 412 -0.74 -5.88 4.77
N LEU A 413 -1.99 -6.10 5.16
CA LEU A 413 -2.96 -5.04 5.41
C LEU A 413 -2.86 -4.55 6.85
N THR A 414 -2.74 -3.24 7.03
CA THR A 414 -2.72 -2.61 8.35
C THR A 414 -4.06 -1.96 8.69
N ALA A 415 -4.32 -1.71 9.98
CA ALA A 415 -5.48 -0.94 10.42
C ALA A 415 -5.56 0.46 9.77
N THR A 416 -4.42 1.05 9.42
CA THR A 416 -4.37 2.35 8.72
C THR A 416 -4.84 2.23 7.26
N ASP A 417 -4.65 1.07 6.63
CA ASP A 417 -5.06 0.85 5.25
C ASP A 417 -6.57 0.80 5.11
N HIS A 418 -7.27 0.19 6.07
CA HIS A 418 -8.74 0.19 6.12
C HIS A 418 -9.37 1.59 6.20
N GLN A 419 -8.65 2.57 6.78
CA GLN A 419 -9.11 3.95 6.90
C GLN A 419 -8.67 4.84 5.72
N ARG A 420 -7.81 4.31 4.83
CA ARG A 420 -7.12 5.09 3.81
C ARG A 420 -8.10 5.76 2.84
N ALA A 421 -9.12 5.04 2.38
CA ALA A 421 -10.10 5.56 1.43
C ALA A 421 -10.86 6.79 1.99
N ASP A 422 -11.26 6.74 3.27
CA ASP A 422 -11.98 7.83 3.93
C ASP A 422 -11.08 9.04 4.17
N LEU A 423 -9.81 8.81 4.56
CA LEU A 423 -8.81 9.87 4.71
C LEU A 423 -8.59 10.64 3.40
N TYR A 424 -8.45 9.93 2.27
CA TYR A 424 -8.27 10.57 0.97
C TYR A 424 -9.54 11.28 0.47
N ARG A 425 -10.72 10.72 0.76
CA ARG A 425 -11.99 11.40 0.47
C ARG A 425 -12.11 12.72 1.23
N SER A 426 -11.83 12.69 2.54
CA SER A 426 -11.82 13.87 3.40
C SER A 426 -10.82 14.92 2.90
N ARG A 427 -9.65 14.49 2.41
CA ARG A 427 -8.66 15.38 1.78
C ARG A 427 -9.16 16.01 0.47
N ALA A 428 -9.75 15.23 -0.43
CA ALA A 428 -10.29 15.74 -1.69
C ALA A 428 -11.39 16.78 -1.43
N LEU A 429 -12.34 16.47 -0.54
CA LEU A 429 -13.40 17.39 -0.13
C LEU A 429 -12.84 18.68 0.47
N ARG A 430 -11.77 18.61 1.27
CA ARG A 430 -11.10 19.81 1.82
C ARG A 430 -10.49 20.68 0.72
N LYS A 431 -9.89 20.09 -0.32
CA LYS A 431 -9.27 20.82 -1.42
C LYS A 431 -10.31 21.48 -2.33
N ASP A 432 -11.37 20.76 -2.65
CA ASP A 432 -12.46 21.31 -3.47
C ASP A 432 -13.17 22.43 -2.71
N TYR A 433 -13.37 22.25 -1.41
CA TYR A 433 -13.94 23.29 -0.55
C TYR A 433 -13.04 24.51 -0.42
N SER A 434 -11.71 24.35 -0.28
CA SER A 434 -10.80 25.50 -0.21
C SER A 434 -10.79 26.31 -1.51
N GLY A 435 -10.91 25.65 -2.67
CA GLY A 435 -11.03 26.32 -3.96
C GLY A 435 -12.27 27.21 -4.12
N ALA A 436 -13.30 27.02 -3.27
CA ALA A 436 -14.52 27.82 -3.28
C ALA A 436 -14.39 29.16 -2.52
N PHE A 437 -13.30 29.38 -1.77
CA PHE A 437 -13.09 30.60 -0.99
C PHE A 437 -11.97 31.46 -1.57
N SER A 438 -12.18 32.78 -1.58
CA SER A 438 -11.18 33.77 -2.01
C SER A 438 -10.22 34.20 -0.91
N SER A 439 -10.48 33.85 0.36
CA SER A 439 -9.65 34.19 1.52
C SER A 439 -9.42 32.97 2.43
N SER A 440 -8.23 32.88 3.02
CA SER A 440 -7.87 31.78 3.93
C SER A 440 -8.66 31.81 5.25
N GLU A 441 -8.97 33.00 5.77
CA GLU A 441 -9.77 33.13 7.00
C GLU A 441 -11.22 32.67 6.81
N ASP A 442 -11.85 33.00 5.67
CA ASP A 442 -13.23 32.58 5.42
C ASP A 442 -13.33 31.07 5.25
N TYR A 443 -12.34 30.45 4.63
CA TYR A 443 -12.21 28.99 4.58
C TYR A 443 -12.08 28.39 6.00
N LEU A 444 -11.18 28.91 6.84
CA LEU A 444 -10.96 28.41 8.20
C LEU A 444 -12.22 28.55 9.07
N ARG A 445 -12.97 29.66 8.98
CA ARG A 445 -14.29 29.81 9.62
C ARG A 445 -15.27 28.76 9.14
N ALA A 446 -15.31 28.52 7.84
CA ALA A 446 -16.27 27.60 7.25
C ALA A 446 -15.93 26.12 7.46
N LEU A 447 -14.74 25.79 7.97
CA LEU A 447 -14.36 24.44 8.40
C LEU A 447 -15.05 24.01 9.70
N GLY A 448 -15.42 24.95 10.57
CA GLY A 448 -16.01 24.65 11.88
C GLY A 448 -15.04 23.87 12.78
N ILE A 449 -13.78 24.33 12.86
CA ILE A 449 -12.74 23.65 13.62
C ILE A 449 -13.10 23.65 15.12
N THR A 450 -13.10 22.48 15.73
CA THR A 450 -13.31 22.32 17.18
C THR A 450 -12.06 21.69 17.79
N LEU A 451 -11.49 22.36 18.79
CA LEU A 451 -10.34 21.89 19.56
C LEU A 451 -10.84 21.33 20.90
N THR A 452 -10.60 20.04 21.14
CA THR A 452 -10.98 19.36 22.38
C THR A 452 -9.73 19.09 23.22
N PRO A 453 -9.43 19.95 24.22
CA PRO A 453 -8.36 19.70 25.17
C PRO A 453 -8.77 18.67 26.21
N ALA A 454 -7.86 17.77 26.58
CA ALA A 454 -8.05 16.78 27.64
C ALA A 454 -6.76 16.61 28.44
N LEU A 455 -6.86 16.47 29.77
CA LEU A 455 -5.72 16.05 30.58
C LEU A 455 -5.28 14.65 30.15
N ALA A 456 -3.98 14.42 30.13
CA ALA A 456 -3.45 13.11 29.84
C ALA A 456 -3.87 12.11 30.93
N THR A 457 -4.15 10.89 30.50
CA THR A 457 -4.47 9.74 31.36
C THR A 457 -3.50 8.60 31.04
N PRO A 458 -3.39 7.57 31.91
CA PRO A 458 -2.59 6.38 31.63
C PRO A 458 -2.90 5.72 30.27
N PHE A 459 -4.14 5.83 29.78
CA PHE A 459 -4.55 5.29 28.47
C PHE A 459 -4.02 6.10 27.28
N THR A 460 -3.71 7.39 27.47
CA THR A 460 -3.26 8.29 26.40
C THR A 460 -1.74 8.48 26.38
N THR A 461 -1.03 8.10 27.45
CA THR A 461 0.42 8.30 27.62
C THR A 461 1.23 7.75 26.44
N ALA A 462 1.00 6.49 26.05
CA ALA A 462 1.70 5.87 24.93
C ALA A 462 1.49 6.63 23.61
N ARG A 463 0.27 7.14 23.37
CA ARG A 463 -0.09 7.88 22.16
C ARG A 463 0.57 9.26 22.12
N ILE A 464 0.61 9.94 23.27
CA ILE A 464 1.26 11.25 23.45
C ILE A 464 2.78 11.13 23.26
N ALA A 465 3.41 10.13 23.87
CA ALA A 465 4.83 9.84 23.69
C ALA A 465 5.16 9.49 22.22
N GLN A 466 4.32 8.68 21.55
CA GLN A 466 4.47 8.38 20.13
C GLN A 466 4.38 9.65 19.26
N LEU A 467 3.48 10.57 19.58
CA LEU A 467 3.36 11.85 18.88
C LEU A 467 4.63 12.70 19.08
N ALA A 468 5.14 12.82 20.30
CA ALA A 468 6.39 13.52 20.60
C ALA A 468 7.58 12.93 19.83
N ALA A 469 7.68 11.60 19.77
CA ALA A 469 8.76 10.90 19.08
C ALA A 469 8.78 11.18 17.56
N ARG A 470 7.60 11.28 16.94
CA ARG A 470 7.45 11.46 15.48
C ARG A 470 7.43 12.92 15.04
N THR A 471 7.18 13.86 15.96
CA THR A 471 7.02 15.28 15.62
C THR A 471 8.36 15.99 15.59
N ASN A 472 8.74 16.47 14.40
CA ASN A 472 9.98 17.22 14.18
C ASN A 472 9.73 18.67 13.74
N GLN A 473 8.64 18.94 13.02
CA GLN A 473 8.37 20.26 12.42
C GLN A 473 7.76 21.27 13.40
N PHE A 474 6.98 20.77 14.37
CA PHE A 474 6.38 21.58 15.42
C PHE A 474 6.67 20.93 16.77
N ASN A 475 7.94 20.97 17.15
CA ASN A 475 8.41 20.63 18.49
C ASN A 475 9.21 21.84 18.97
N LEU A 476 8.73 22.53 20.01
CA LEU A 476 9.24 23.85 20.38
C LEU A 476 10.59 23.78 21.09
N THR A 477 10.88 22.74 21.86
CA THR A 477 12.14 22.62 22.61
C THR A 477 13.07 21.52 22.09
N GLY A 478 12.59 20.66 21.21
CA GLY A 478 13.31 19.47 20.73
C GLY A 478 13.32 18.30 21.73
N VAL A 479 12.82 18.51 22.94
CA VAL A 479 12.67 17.49 23.98
C VAL A 479 11.61 16.48 23.56
N ARG A 480 11.86 15.20 23.78
CA ARG A 480 10.93 14.10 23.48
C ARG A 480 10.68 13.32 24.76
N PHE A 481 9.63 13.68 25.47
CA PHE A 481 9.19 12.91 26.62
C PHE A 481 8.67 11.57 26.15
N ASP A 482 9.29 10.50 26.63
CA ASP A 482 8.86 9.14 26.37
C ASP A 482 7.69 8.75 27.30
N GLU A 483 7.23 7.52 27.19
CA GLU A 483 6.10 7.02 27.97
C GLU A 483 6.39 7.03 29.48
N ILE A 484 7.62 6.72 29.88
CA ILE A 484 8.04 6.68 31.28
C ILE A 484 8.07 8.09 31.87
N ALA A 485 8.79 9.02 31.21
CA ALA A 485 8.88 10.41 31.66
C ALA A 485 7.50 11.10 31.69
N THR A 486 6.64 10.79 30.71
CA THR A 486 5.27 11.33 30.70
C THR A 486 4.43 10.73 31.83
N GLY A 487 4.61 9.44 32.14
CA GLY A 487 3.98 8.78 33.29
C GLY A 487 4.42 9.38 34.63
N GLU A 488 5.71 9.66 34.81
CA GLU A 488 6.23 10.29 36.03
C GLU A 488 5.66 11.70 36.25
N MET A 489 5.48 12.48 35.16
CA MET A 489 4.84 13.79 35.23
C MET A 489 3.33 13.71 35.53
N LEU A 490 2.66 12.64 35.09
CA LEU A 490 1.25 12.42 35.43
C LEU A 490 1.02 12.16 36.93
N ASP A 491 1.99 11.52 37.59
CA ASP A 491 1.92 11.21 39.01
C ASP A 491 2.38 12.37 39.92
N SER A 492 2.84 13.48 39.34
CA SER A 492 3.34 14.65 40.05
C SER A 492 2.30 15.77 40.13
N ALA A 493 2.08 16.31 41.33
CA ALA A 493 1.23 17.50 41.51
C ALA A 493 1.86 18.79 40.95
N ASP A 494 3.16 18.77 40.67
CA ASP A 494 3.92 19.91 40.17
C ASP A 494 3.96 19.95 38.64
N HIS A 495 3.20 19.08 37.95
CA HIS A 495 3.19 18.99 36.49
C HIS A 495 1.76 18.90 35.93
N LEU A 496 1.62 19.36 34.69
CA LEU A 496 0.41 19.15 33.90
C LEU A 496 0.80 18.62 32.52
N VAL A 497 0.20 17.49 32.14
CA VAL A 497 0.31 16.94 30.79
C VAL A 497 -1.07 16.96 30.14
N ALA A 498 -1.15 17.55 28.95
CA ALA A 498 -2.40 17.67 28.19
C ALA A 498 -2.25 17.12 26.77
N SER A 499 -3.36 16.59 26.26
CA SER A 499 -3.53 16.17 24.87
C SER A 499 -4.60 17.01 24.20
N PHE A 500 -4.47 17.18 22.89
CA PHE A 500 -5.34 18.04 22.11
C PHE A 500 -5.83 17.29 20.90
N SER A 501 -7.15 17.10 20.80
CA SER A 501 -7.81 16.52 19.64
C SER A 501 -8.51 17.60 18.82
N VAL A 502 -8.52 17.45 17.50
CA VAL A 502 -9.15 18.42 16.60
C VAL A 502 -10.15 17.72 15.70
N SER A 503 -11.35 18.28 15.57
CA SER A 503 -12.33 17.88 14.57
C SER A 503 -12.72 19.07 13.69
N ASP A 504 -13.13 18.77 12.46
CA ASP A 504 -13.71 19.74 11.52
C ASP A 504 -14.95 19.12 10.84
N ARG A 505 -15.61 19.89 9.96
CA ARG A 505 -16.79 19.41 9.22
C ARG A 505 -16.55 18.15 8.36
N PHE A 506 -15.28 17.77 8.14
CA PHE A 506 -14.88 16.63 7.32
C PHE A 506 -14.37 15.44 8.15
N GLY A 507 -14.37 15.54 9.48
CA GLY A 507 -14.09 14.43 10.40
C GLY A 507 -13.22 14.79 11.60
N ASP A 508 -12.99 13.80 12.46
CA ASP A 508 -12.11 13.87 13.63
C ASP A 508 -10.67 13.49 13.25
N GLU A 509 -9.69 14.32 13.60
CA GLU A 509 -8.26 14.06 13.38
C GLU A 509 -7.60 13.32 14.57
N GLY A 510 -8.34 13.09 15.65
CA GLY A 510 -7.87 12.50 16.91
C GLY A 510 -6.82 13.38 17.59
N ILE A 511 -6.00 12.78 18.48
CA ILE A 511 -4.93 13.52 19.18
C ILE A 511 -3.91 14.06 18.17
N VAL A 512 -3.89 15.37 17.99
CA VAL A 512 -3.01 16.09 17.07
C VAL A 512 -1.93 16.88 17.80
N GLY A 513 -2.07 17.15 19.09
CA GLY A 513 -1.09 17.89 19.88
C GLY A 513 -0.94 17.37 21.30
N ALA A 514 0.18 17.72 21.94
CA ALA A 514 0.42 17.45 23.35
C ALA A 514 1.32 18.53 23.98
N ALA A 515 1.07 18.85 25.25
CA ALA A 515 1.86 19.81 26.02
C ALA A 515 2.24 19.25 27.39
N TRP A 516 3.44 19.61 27.84
CA TRP A 516 3.97 19.29 29.17
C TRP A 516 4.32 20.60 29.86
N MET A 517 3.85 20.77 31.09
CA MET A 517 4.10 21.95 31.89
C MET A 517 4.62 21.60 33.28
N ALA A 518 5.50 22.43 33.80
CA ALA A 518 5.81 22.50 35.22
C ALA A 518 4.96 23.60 35.86
N CYS A 519 4.32 23.26 36.98
CA CYS A 519 3.32 24.07 37.65
C CYS A 519 3.86 24.53 39.00
N GLU A 520 4.31 25.79 39.09
CA GLU A 520 4.70 26.40 40.37
C GLU A 520 3.62 27.37 40.86
N ALA A 521 3.72 27.80 42.12
CA ALA A 521 2.69 28.62 42.77
C ALA A 521 2.45 30.00 42.11
N HIS A 522 3.45 30.54 41.40
CA HIS A 522 3.37 31.88 40.81
C HIS A 522 3.75 31.92 39.32
N GLU A 523 4.54 30.96 38.85
CA GLU A 523 4.99 30.83 37.46
C GLU A 523 4.72 29.42 36.97
N TRP A 524 4.07 29.30 35.82
CA TRP A 524 4.00 28.02 35.10
C TRP A 524 4.99 28.03 33.95
N ARG A 525 5.61 26.88 33.66
CA ARG A 525 6.57 26.74 32.57
C ARG A 525 6.13 25.70 31.56
N VAL A 526 6.06 26.09 30.29
CA VAL A 526 5.84 25.13 29.19
C VAL A 526 7.17 24.42 28.91
N LEU A 527 7.24 23.14 29.26
CA LEU A 527 8.41 22.28 29.03
C LEU A 527 8.53 21.88 27.56
N ASN A 528 7.39 21.56 26.94
CA ASN A 528 7.30 21.40 25.49
C ASN A 528 5.85 21.47 25.01
N LEU A 529 5.67 21.85 23.75
CA LEU A 529 4.44 21.71 22.98
C LEU A 529 4.78 21.08 21.63
N VAL A 530 4.05 20.02 21.29
CA VAL A 530 4.17 19.34 19.99
C VAL A 530 2.85 19.37 19.24
N LEU A 531 2.93 19.51 17.92
CA LEU A 531 1.76 19.50 17.03
C LEU A 531 2.02 18.70 15.75
N SER A 532 1.04 17.89 15.36
CA SER A 532 1.07 17.11 14.13
C SER A 532 0.99 18.03 12.90
N CYS A 533 1.71 17.67 11.83
CA CYS A 533 1.77 18.46 10.61
C CYS A 533 0.42 18.66 9.91
N ARG A 534 -0.57 17.81 10.19
CA ARG A 534 -1.92 17.86 9.61
C ARG A 534 -2.75 19.08 10.00
N VAL A 535 -2.50 19.66 11.17
CA VAL A 535 -3.25 20.84 11.68
C VAL A 535 -2.44 22.14 11.65
N LEU A 536 -1.20 22.10 11.12
CA LEU A 536 -0.36 23.30 11.00
C LEU A 536 -0.98 24.35 10.08
N GLY A 537 -0.82 25.61 10.44
CA GLY A 537 -1.34 26.75 9.68
C GLY A 537 -2.84 26.98 9.84
N ARG A 538 -3.52 26.23 10.72
CA ARG A 538 -4.95 26.44 11.03
C ARG A 538 -5.18 27.32 12.25
N GLY A 539 -4.10 27.71 12.96
CA GLY A 539 -4.16 28.48 14.21
C GLY A 539 -4.46 27.63 15.45
N VAL A 540 -4.43 26.31 15.33
CA VAL A 540 -4.64 25.36 16.45
C VAL A 540 -3.58 25.56 17.52
N GLU A 541 -2.34 25.88 17.13
CA GLU A 541 -1.27 26.21 18.05
C GLU A 541 -1.63 27.37 18.98
N LEU A 542 -2.30 28.41 18.46
CA LEU A 542 -2.70 29.57 19.25
C LEU A 542 -3.86 29.24 20.20
N ALA A 543 -4.82 28.44 19.74
CA ALA A 543 -5.91 27.97 20.60
C ALA A 543 -5.42 27.06 21.74
N ILE A 544 -4.42 26.22 21.48
CA ILE A 544 -3.76 25.42 22.54
C ILE A 544 -3.07 26.34 23.55
N THR A 545 -2.30 27.34 23.09
CA THR A 545 -1.64 28.27 24.01
C THR A 545 -2.62 29.06 24.86
N ASP A 546 -3.75 29.48 24.28
CA ASP A 546 -4.81 30.19 25.01
C ASP A 546 -5.37 29.31 26.14
N TRP A 547 -5.65 28.04 25.85
CA TRP A 547 -6.12 27.07 26.85
C TRP A 547 -5.10 26.83 27.97
N LEU A 548 -3.80 26.72 27.63
CA LEU A 548 -2.73 26.55 28.62
C LEU A 548 -2.63 27.76 29.56
N PHE A 549 -2.76 28.97 29.02
CA PHE A 549 -2.74 30.20 29.80
C PHE A 549 -3.96 30.32 30.72
N ASP A 550 -5.14 29.92 30.26
CA ASP A 550 -6.36 29.90 31.09
C ASP A 550 -6.23 28.90 32.25
N ARG A 551 -5.71 27.70 32.00
CA ARG A 551 -5.41 26.71 33.06
C ARG A 551 -4.43 27.25 34.10
N ALA A 552 -3.36 27.93 33.65
CA ALA A 552 -2.39 28.55 34.55
C ALA A 552 -3.02 29.65 35.42
N ALA A 553 -3.90 30.48 34.84
CA ALA A 553 -4.58 31.56 35.53
C ALA A 553 -5.58 31.03 36.56
N GLU A 554 -6.35 29.99 36.21
CA GLU A 554 -7.28 29.32 37.12
C GLU A 554 -6.57 28.67 38.32
N ALA A 555 -5.35 28.17 38.11
CA ALA A 555 -4.50 27.64 39.18
C ALA A 555 -3.82 28.73 40.02
N GLY A 556 -4.00 30.02 39.69
CA GLY A 556 -3.49 31.16 40.45
C GLY A 556 -2.06 31.59 40.09
N ALA A 557 -1.49 31.09 39.00
CA ALA A 557 -0.21 31.60 38.49
C ALA A 557 -0.37 33.06 38.02
N ALA A 558 0.67 33.87 38.18
CA ALA A 558 0.66 35.24 37.66
C ALA A 558 1.18 35.31 36.22
N ARG A 559 2.11 34.43 35.86
CA ARG A 559 2.76 34.42 34.54
C ARG A 559 3.03 33.01 34.03
N VAL A 560 3.14 32.90 32.71
CA VAL A 560 3.61 31.69 32.03
C VAL A 560 4.93 32.01 31.32
N VAL A 561 5.89 31.12 31.47
CA VAL A 561 7.18 31.15 30.78
C VAL A 561 7.28 29.98 29.81
N ALA A 562 7.81 30.22 28.62
CA ALA A 562 8.00 29.19 27.62
C ALA A 562 9.33 29.37 26.89
N SER A 563 9.88 28.26 26.40
CA SER A 563 11.14 28.28 25.67
C SER A 563 10.95 27.76 24.24
N PHE A 564 11.75 28.27 23.33
CA PHE A 564 11.90 27.78 21.96
C PHE A 564 13.37 27.54 21.67
N VAL A 565 13.70 26.33 21.21
CA VAL A 565 15.06 25.94 20.81
C VAL A 565 15.08 25.72 19.31
N LEU A 566 15.82 26.55 18.59
CA LEU A 566 15.89 26.45 17.13
C LEU A 566 16.61 25.17 16.70
N SER A 567 16.04 24.47 15.72
CA SER A 567 16.66 23.33 15.05
C SER A 567 16.50 23.44 13.53
N ALA A 568 17.23 22.61 12.78
CA ALA A 568 17.12 22.56 11.33
C ALA A 568 15.72 22.18 10.81
N LYS A 569 14.83 21.65 11.66
CA LYS A 569 13.54 21.08 11.25
C LYS A 569 12.31 21.80 11.82
N ASN A 570 12.43 22.64 12.85
CA ASN A 570 11.29 23.27 13.56
C ASN A 570 11.11 24.76 13.28
N SER A 571 11.67 25.28 12.18
CA SER A 571 11.58 26.70 11.81
C SER A 571 10.14 27.19 11.65
N VAL A 572 9.21 26.30 11.27
CA VAL A 572 7.77 26.58 11.13
C VAL A 572 7.12 27.01 12.45
N ALA A 573 7.73 26.69 13.60
CA ALA A 573 7.20 27.00 14.92
C ALA A 573 7.90 28.18 15.61
N ALA A 574 8.85 28.84 14.94
CA ALA A 574 9.76 29.80 15.55
C ALA A 574 9.09 31.09 16.05
N ASP A 575 7.94 31.46 15.50
CA ASP A 575 7.17 32.65 15.87
C ASP A 575 5.95 32.34 16.75
N THR A 576 5.77 31.07 17.14
CA THR A 576 4.56 30.61 17.86
C THR A 576 4.31 31.42 19.13
N TRP A 577 5.34 31.61 19.97
CA TRP A 577 5.19 32.32 21.24
C TRP A 577 4.93 33.82 21.07
N GLU A 578 5.53 34.44 20.06
CA GLU A 578 5.29 35.86 19.72
C GLU A 578 3.85 36.05 19.21
N ARG A 579 3.38 35.14 18.33
CA ARG A 579 2.00 35.11 17.84
C ARG A 579 0.99 34.82 18.95
N ALA A 580 1.38 34.07 19.98
CA ALA A 580 0.60 33.84 21.20
C ALA A 580 0.66 35.02 22.19
N GLY A 581 1.26 36.16 21.80
CA GLY A 581 1.28 37.38 22.61
C GLY A 581 2.30 37.36 23.75
N MET A 582 3.23 36.40 23.78
CA MET A 582 4.31 36.38 24.75
C MET A 582 5.43 37.36 24.34
N THR A 583 6.05 38.01 25.32
CA THR A 583 7.18 38.90 25.11
C THR A 583 8.50 38.15 25.31
N PRO A 584 9.52 38.38 24.45
CA PRO A 584 10.83 37.78 24.64
C PRO A 584 11.50 38.30 25.93
N LEU A 585 12.03 37.37 26.74
CA LEU A 585 12.75 37.63 27.99
C LEU A 585 14.26 37.59 27.77
N SER A 586 14.75 36.55 27.10
CA SER A 586 16.18 36.32 26.88
C SER A 586 16.41 35.44 25.65
N GLU A 587 17.61 35.56 25.10
CA GLU A 587 18.15 34.68 24.06
C GLU A 587 19.55 34.26 24.50
N GLU A 588 19.78 32.95 24.58
CA GLU A 588 21.07 32.37 25.00
C GLU A 588 21.97 32.09 23.78
N GLU A 589 23.28 31.96 24.01
CA GLU A 589 24.27 31.71 22.93
C GLU A 589 24.04 30.38 22.19
N ASP A 590 23.30 29.43 22.78
CA ASP A 590 22.96 28.14 22.19
C ASP A 590 21.73 28.18 21.26
N GLY A 591 21.10 29.36 21.10
CA GLY A 591 19.91 29.55 20.27
C GLY A 591 18.58 29.31 21.00
N THR A 592 18.60 29.12 22.32
CA THR A 592 17.40 29.05 23.16
C THR A 592 16.82 30.45 23.38
N ARG A 593 15.54 30.64 23.00
CA ARG A 593 14.78 31.86 23.25
C ARG A 593 13.72 31.60 24.32
N THR A 594 13.66 32.47 25.32
CA THR A 594 12.68 32.39 26.41
C THR A 594 11.69 33.53 26.30
N PHE A 595 10.41 33.24 26.51
CA PHE A 595 9.30 34.17 26.42
C PHE A 595 8.48 34.12 27.70
N SER A 596 7.82 35.24 28.04
CA SER A 596 6.84 35.28 29.13
C SER A 596 5.59 36.04 28.74
N VAL A 597 4.49 35.71 29.41
CA VAL A 597 3.26 36.49 29.39
C VAL A 597 2.72 36.62 30.80
N GLU A 598 2.31 37.84 31.16
CA GLU A 598 1.53 38.09 32.37
C GLU A 598 0.08 37.70 32.09
N LEU A 599 -0.52 36.87 32.94
CA LEU A 599 -1.85 36.32 32.71
C LEU A 599 -2.96 37.35 32.97
N ALA A 600 -2.69 38.33 33.84
CA ALA A 600 -3.65 39.38 34.19
C ALA A 600 -3.94 40.31 33.00
N GLY A 601 -5.19 40.30 32.52
CA GLY A 601 -5.65 41.22 31.48
C GLY A 601 -5.11 40.93 30.08
N ARG A 602 -4.56 39.73 29.84
CA ARG A 602 -4.12 39.30 28.51
C ARG A 602 -5.32 39.21 27.53
N PRO A 603 -5.17 39.61 26.26
CA PRO A 603 -6.18 39.32 25.25
C PRO A 603 -6.19 37.81 24.91
N PRO A 604 -7.34 37.27 24.48
CA PRO A 604 -7.39 35.91 23.94
C PRO A 604 -6.60 35.83 22.63
N VAL A 605 -5.88 34.74 22.44
CA VAL A 605 -5.10 34.48 21.23
C VAL A 605 -5.66 33.37 20.37
N ALA A 606 -6.65 32.62 20.87
CA ALA A 606 -7.37 31.64 20.08
C ALA A 606 -8.05 32.34 18.88
N PRO A 607 -7.85 31.85 17.64
CA PRO A 607 -8.53 32.41 16.49
C PRO A 607 -10.04 32.23 16.59
N ALA A 608 -10.80 33.24 16.13
CA ALA A 608 -12.27 33.25 16.23
C ALA A 608 -12.98 32.11 15.45
N TRP A 609 -12.25 31.37 14.61
CA TRP A 609 -12.77 30.23 13.85
C TRP A 609 -12.55 28.87 14.53
N ILE A 610 -11.90 28.84 15.70
CA ILE A 610 -11.71 27.61 16.48
C ILE A 610 -12.66 27.65 17.68
N ALA A 611 -13.57 26.69 17.74
CA ALA A 611 -14.41 26.47 18.91
C ALA A 611 -13.63 25.71 19.99
N LEU A 612 -13.62 26.24 21.20
CA LEU A 612 -13.19 25.57 22.42
C LEU A 612 -14.45 25.14 23.20
N PRO A 613 -14.53 23.91 23.73
CA PRO A 613 -15.65 23.52 24.60
C PRO A 613 -15.65 24.39 25.86
N SER A 614 -16.85 24.78 26.32
CA SER A 614 -17.03 25.52 27.56
C SER A 614 -16.52 24.72 28.76
N THR A 615 -15.95 25.42 29.76
CA THR A 615 -15.43 24.84 31.00
C THR A 615 -16.43 23.96 31.76
N ASP A 616 -17.75 24.19 31.60
CA ASP A 616 -18.81 23.41 32.25
C ASP A 616 -18.99 21.99 31.67
N ASP A 617 -18.53 21.70 30.44
CA ASP A 617 -18.70 20.36 29.82
C ASP A 617 -17.61 19.36 30.24
N GLN A 618 -16.52 19.84 30.88
CA GLN A 618 -15.37 18.99 31.25
C GLN A 618 -15.53 18.29 32.60
N GLU A 619 -16.38 18.79 33.51
CA GLU A 619 -16.63 18.14 34.81
C GLU A 619 -17.56 16.92 34.73
N ASN A 620 -18.29 16.75 33.63
CA ASN A 620 -19.27 15.66 33.46
C ASN A 620 -18.75 14.40 32.75
N SER A 621 -17.44 14.32 32.47
CA SER A 621 -16.81 13.15 31.81
C SER A 621 -15.68 12.51 32.61
N LEU A 622 -15.58 12.78 33.92
CA LEU A 622 -14.67 12.08 34.85
C LEU A 622 -15.29 10.81 35.44
#